data_AF-A0A6I2WHB7-F1
#
_entry.id   AF-A0A6I2WHB7-F1
#
_cell.length_a   1.000
_cell.length_b   1.000
_cell.length_c   1.000
_cell.angle_alpha   90.00
_cell.angle_beta   90.00
_cell.angle_gamma   90.00
#
_symmetry.space_group_name_H-M   'P 1'
#
loop_
_entity.id
_entity.type
_entity.pdbx_description
1 polymer ?
#
loop_
_entity_poly.entity_id
_entity_poly.type
_entity_poly.pdbx_seq_one_letter_code
_entity_poly.pdbx_strand_id
1 'polypeptide(L)' 'MPSKFTYSRWDGSQRGFDLDAEGLLGELADDLLYHGDVNSALRKLMQDGMRDMNGDRIAGMR' A
#
# COMPACT_ATOMS: atom_id res chain seq x y z
N MET A 1 -1.39 1.07 -25.94
CA MET A 1 -2.74 1.63 -25.72
C MET A 1 -2.95 1.72 -24.20
N PRO A 2 -3.24 2.88 -23.60
CA PRO A 2 -3.47 2.93 -22.16
C PRO A 2 -4.83 2.29 -21.83
N SER A 3 -4.84 1.37 -20.86
CA SER A 3 -6.07 0.77 -20.32
C SER A 3 -6.93 1.87 -19.71
N LYS A 4 -8.16 2.05 -20.20
CA LYS A 4 -9.08 3.03 -19.65
C LYS A 4 -9.58 2.54 -18.29
N PHE A 5 -9.22 3.25 -17.23
CA PHE A 5 -9.80 3.03 -15.91
C PHE A 5 -11.20 3.64 -15.87
N THR A 6 -12.16 2.88 -15.35
CA THR A 6 -13.55 3.34 -15.16
C THR A 6 -13.80 3.47 -13.66
N TYR A 7 -14.13 4.67 -13.23
CA TYR A 7 -14.43 4.97 -11.83
C TYR A 7 -15.94 4.84 -11.59
N SER A 8 -16.32 4.20 -10.50
CA SER A 8 -17.70 4.12 -10.04
C SER A 8 -17.76 4.49 -8.56
N ARG A 9 -18.94 4.92 -8.12
CA ARG A 9 -19.20 5.14 -6.70
C ARG A 9 -19.11 3.81 -5.95
N TRP A 10 -18.49 3.82 -4.77
CA TRP A 10 -18.38 2.64 -3.91
C TRP A 10 -19.77 2.27 -3.37
N ASP A 11 -20.15 1.00 -3.49
CA ASP A 11 -21.43 0.46 -3.07
C ASP A 11 -21.37 -0.26 -1.69
N GLY A 12 -20.24 -0.13 -1.00
CA GLY A 12 -20.01 -0.75 0.31
C GLY A 12 -19.74 -2.25 0.27
N SER A 13 -19.86 -2.91 -0.90
CA SER A 13 -19.65 -4.36 -1.04
C SER A 13 -18.18 -4.76 -1.14
N GLN A 14 -17.32 -3.83 -1.55
CA GLN A 14 -15.88 -4.07 -1.61
C GLN A 14 -15.34 -4.09 -0.20
N ARG A 15 -15.16 -5.31 0.31
CA ARG A 15 -14.27 -5.57 1.44
C ARG A 15 -12.87 -5.21 0.95
N GLY A 16 -12.20 -4.30 1.66
CA GLY A 16 -10.83 -3.90 1.34
C GLY A 16 -9.88 -5.09 1.40
N PHE A 17 -8.60 -4.84 1.09
CA PHE A 17 -7.54 -5.82 1.29
C PHE A 17 -7.59 -6.35 2.74
N ASP A 18 -7.41 -7.66 2.92
CA ASP A 18 -7.22 -8.27 4.24
C ASP A 18 -5.85 -7.79 4.76
N LEU A 19 -5.83 -6.57 5.26
CA LEU A 19 -4.67 -5.92 5.84
C LEU A 19 -4.48 -6.56 7.21
N ASP A 20 -3.67 -7.61 7.25
CA ASP A 20 -3.19 -8.18 8.50
C ASP A 20 -2.48 -7.08 9.29
N ALA A 21 -3.12 -6.66 10.39
CA ALA A 21 -2.68 -5.52 11.20
C ALA A 21 -1.25 -5.73 11.74
N GLU A 22 -0.86 -6.98 11.97
CA GLU A 22 0.48 -7.35 12.43
C GLU A 22 1.53 -7.16 11.33
N GLY A 23 1.22 -7.50 10.08
CA GLY A 23 2.11 -7.23 8.94
C GLY A 23 2.31 -5.73 8.70
N LEU A 24 1.23 -4.96 8.81
CA LEU A 24 1.26 -3.50 8.61
C LEU A 24 2.06 -2.77 9.69
N LEU A 25 1.95 -3.22 10.95
CA LEU A 25 2.72 -2.66 12.05
C LEU A 25 4.19 -3.05 12.00
N GLY A 26 4.51 -4.26 11.53
CA GLY A 26 5.91 -4.70 11.35
C GLY A 26 6.65 -3.86 10.32
N GLU A 27 6.02 -3.59 9.17
CA GLU A 27 6.63 -2.78 8.12
C GLU A 27 6.76 -1.30 8.51
N LEU A 28 5.77 -0.75 9.21
CA LEU A 28 5.84 0.61 9.79
C LEU A 28 6.95 0.75 10.83
N ALA A 29 7.19 -0.29 11.65
CA ALA A 29 8.22 -0.28 12.67
C ALA A 29 9.65 -0.28 12.09
N ASP A 30 9.86 -1.05 11.01
CA ASP A 30 11.16 -1.07 10.31
C ASP A 30 11.48 0.29 9.66
N ASP A 31 10.48 0.97 9.09
CA ASP A 31 10.65 2.32 8.50
C ASP A 31 10.76 3.43 9.56
N LEU A 32 10.09 3.27 10.71
CA LEU A 32 10.17 4.17 11.87
C LEU A 32 11.60 4.28 12.42
N LEU A 33 12.35 3.17 12.43
CA LEU A 33 13.73 3.11 12.93
C LEU A 33 14.74 3.76 11.97
N TYR A 34 14.45 3.85 10.67
CA TYR A 34 15.42 4.29 9.68
C TYR A 34 15.34 5.79 9.35
N HIS A 35 14.15 6.43 9.46
CA HIS A 35 13.98 7.81 8.98
C HIS A 35 13.25 8.78 9.91
N GLY A 36 12.65 8.34 11.02
CA GLY A 36 12.06 9.25 12.03
C GLY A 36 10.85 10.08 11.56
N ASP A 37 10.41 9.91 10.31
CA ASP A 37 9.22 10.57 9.76
C ASP A 37 8.35 9.54 9.03
N VAL A 38 7.37 9.02 9.78
CA VAL A 38 6.35 8.05 9.33
C VAL A 38 5.59 8.53 8.09
N ASN A 39 5.35 9.83 7.95
CA ASN A 39 4.61 10.35 6.81
C ASN A 39 5.42 10.26 5.53
N SER A 40 6.75 10.38 5.63
CA SER A 40 7.65 10.27 4.48
C SER A 40 7.77 8.80 4.01
N ALA A 41 7.89 7.86 4.95
CA ALA A 41 7.88 6.42 4.71
C ALA A 41 6.58 5.95 4.04
N LEU A 42 5.43 6.29 4.64
CA LEU A 42 4.12 5.92 4.11
C LEU A 42 3.89 6.48 2.70
N ARG A 43 4.30 7.73 2.45
CA ARG A 43 4.16 8.37 1.14
C ARG A 43 5.02 7.68 0.08
N LYS A 44 6.22 7.24 0.45
CA LYS A 44 7.12 6.52 -0.44
C LYS A 44 6.60 5.12 -0.78
N LEU A 45 6.10 4.39 0.23
CA LEU A 45 5.46 3.09 0.07
C LEU A 45 4.21 3.16 -0.82
N MET A 46 3.38 4.20 -0.65
CA MET A 46 2.23 4.43 -1.53
C MET A 46 2.64 4.79 -2.98
N GLN A 47 3.78 5.46 -3.19
CA GLN A 47 4.27 5.87 -4.51
C GLN A 47 4.99 4.76 -5.27
N ASP A 48 5.88 4.02 -4.59
CA ASP A 48 6.73 3.01 -5.20
C ASP A 48 6.04 1.63 -5.28
N GLY A 49 5.00 1.44 -4.47
CA GLY A 49 4.34 0.15 -4.30
C GLY A 49 5.12 -0.76 -3.35
N MET A 50 4.55 -1.93 -3.08
CA MET A 50 5.05 -2.85 -2.06
C MET A 50 5.22 -4.25 -2.64
N ARG A 51 6.01 -5.10 -2.00
CA ARG A 51 6.10 -6.52 -2.36
C ARG A 51 5.30 -7.34 -1.36
N ASP A 52 4.37 -8.13 -1.86
CA ASP A 52 3.68 -9.13 -1.03
C ASP A 52 4.68 -10.23 -0.59
N MET A 53 4.35 -10.95 0.48
CA MET A 53 5.09 -12.10 1.01
C MET A 53 5.33 -13.20 -0.03
N ASN A 54 4.48 -13.25 -1.07
CA ASN A 54 4.62 -14.15 -2.21
C ASN A 54 5.64 -13.65 -3.26
N GLY A 55 6.25 -12.48 -3.06
CA GLY A 55 7.18 -11.83 -3.99
C GLY A 55 6.52 -11.01 -5.10
N ASP A 56 5.19 -10.96 -5.12
CA ASP A 56 4.41 -10.23 -6.11
C ASP A 56 4.47 -8.72 -5.88
N ARG A 57 4.62 -7.96 -6.97
CA ARG A 57 4.79 -6.51 -6.91
C ARG A 57 3.41 -5.83 -6.96
N ILE A 58 3.01 -5.24 -5.84
CA ILE A 58 1.83 -4.38 -5.74
C ILE A 58 2.20 -3.02 -6.31
N ALA A 59 1.51 -2.58 -7.36
CA ALA A 59 1.81 -1.30 -8.00
C ALA A 59 1.42 -0.12 -7.10
N GLY A 60 2.34 0.82 -6.93
CA GLY A 60 2.09 2.09 -6.24
C GLY A 60 1.08 2.98 -6.97
N MET A 61 0.48 3.89 -6.23
CA MET A 61 -0.42 4.92 -6.74
C MET A 61 0.41 6.09 -7.29
N ARG A 62 0.55 6.15 -8.62
CA ARG A 62 1.07 7.31 -9.35
C ARG A 62 -0.04 8.24 -9.82
#